data_AF-A0A9E6WGG1-F1
#
_entry.id   AF-A0A9E6WGG1-F1
#
_cell.length_a   1.000
_cell.length_b   1.000
_cell.length_c   1.000
_cell.angle_alpha   90.00
_cell.angle_beta   90.00
_cell.angle_gamma   90.00
#
_symmetry.space_group_name_H-M   'P 1'
#
loop_
_entity.id
_entity.type
_entity.pdbx_description
1 polymer ?
#
loop_
_entity_poly.entity_id
_entity_poly.type
_entity_poly.pdbx_seq_one_letter_code
_entity_poly.pdbx_strand_id
1 'polypeptide(L)'
;HRLFDRISGVILMSPDIDLDVFRAQARAIGPLPQPFVIFVSRRDRALALSARLTGQRERLGNIGTPEAVAEFDVTLVDVSAFAGGGGLNHFAVGNSPELIRLLNRLPEVDNAFQSGRSVRPGLLPGTIMSVQNATEVILSPLVQIAN
;
A
#
# COMPACT_ATOMS: atom_id res chain seq x y z
N HIS A 1 -9.80 -21.34 -13.33
CA HIS A 1 -8.73 -20.72 -12.53
C HIS A 1 -7.37 -20.79 -13.26
N ARG A 2 -7.13 -20.08 -14.39
CA ARG A 2 -5.80 -20.10 -15.09
C ARG A 2 -5.33 -18.74 -15.65
N LEU A 3 -6.06 -17.66 -15.36
CA LEU A 3 -5.74 -16.31 -15.86
C LEU A 3 -4.81 -15.56 -14.89
N PHE A 4 -5.05 -15.70 -13.58
CA PHE A 4 -4.23 -15.06 -12.56
C PHE A 4 -2.83 -15.68 -12.42
N ASP A 5 -2.66 -16.96 -12.75
CA ASP A 5 -1.35 -17.65 -12.75
C ASP A 5 -0.36 -17.06 -13.78
N ARG A 6 -0.83 -16.20 -14.69
CA ARG A 6 -0.02 -15.51 -15.70
C ARG A 6 0.31 -14.07 -15.32
N ILE A 7 -0.19 -13.59 -14.18
CA ILE A 7 0.04 -12.24 -13.68
C ILE A 7 1.20 -12.32 -12.68
N SER A 8 2.32 -11.70 -13.03
CA SER A 8 3.54 -11.71 -12.19
C SER A 8 3.47 -10.79 -10.97
N GLY A 9 2.34 -10.12 -10.73
CA GLY A 9 2.11 -9.19 -9.62
C GLY A 9 1.05 -8.15 -9.94
N VAL A 10 0.53 -7.50 -8.91
CA VAL A 10 -0.48 -6.44 -9.01
C VAL A 10 -0.03 -5.24 -8.18
N ILE A 11 -0.10 -4.06 -8.77
CA ILE A 11 0.12 -2.80 -8.07
C ILE A 11 -1.12 -1.94 -8.24
N LEU A 12 -1.78 -1.61 -7.13
CA LEU A 12 -2.92 -0.69 -7.09
C LEU A 12 -2.45 0.66 -6.55
N MET A 13 -2.81 1.73 -7.26
CA MET A 13 -2.39 3.09 -6.93
C MET A 13 -3.60 3.90 -6.44
N SER A 14 -3.68 4.18 -5.12
CA SER A 14 -4.83 4.74 -4.37
C SER A 14 -6.14 4.38 -5.04
N PRO A 15 -6.44 3.07 -5.09
CA PRO A 15 -7.60 2.58 -5.81
C PRO A 15 -8.89 3.17 -5.23
N ASP A 16 -9.73 3.71 -6.10
CA ASP A 16 -11.05 4.21 -5.74
C ASP A 16 -12.11 3.09 -5.80
N ILE A 17 -11.89 2.05 -5.00
CA ILE A 17 -12.79 0.90 -4.86
C ILE A 17 -13.27 0.81 -3.40
N ASP A 18 -14.52 0.43 -3.19
CA ASP A 18 -15.02 0.14 -1.84
C ASP A 18 -14.24 -1.04 -1.24
N LEU A 19 -13.86 -0.90 0.03
CA LEU A 19 -13.11 -1.94 0.76
C LEU A 19 -13.83 -3.29 0.74
N ASP A 20 -15.15 -3.30 0.86
CA ASP A 20 -15.94 -4.53 0.84
C ASP A 20 -16.01 -5.16 -0.55
N VAL A 21 -15.99 -4.35 -1.62
CA VAL A 21 -15.91 -4.86 -3.00
C VAL A 21 -14.54 -5.50 -3.23
N PHE A 22 -13.46 -4.85 -2.78
CA PHE A 22 -12.12 -5.44 -2.82
C PHE A 22 -12.08 -6.78 -2.08
N ARG A 23 -12.59 -6.84 -0.85
CA ARG A 23 -12.66 -8.09 -0.05
C ARG A 23 -13.42 -9.18 -0.78
N ALA A 24 -14.59 -8.87 -1.35
CA ALA A 24 -15.38 -9.84 -2.09
C ALA A 24 -14.62 -10.38 -3.32
N GLN A 25 -13.95 -9.50 -4.06
CA GLN A 25 -13.13 -9.89 -5.21
C GLN A 25 -11.91 -10.71 -4.81
N ALA A 26 -11.18 -10.29 -3.78
CA ALA A 26 -10.00 -11.00 -3.29
C ALA A 26 -10.34 -12.41 -2.81
N ARG A 27 -11.44 -12.58 -2.06
CA ARG A 27 -11.94 -13.91 -1.65
C ARG A 27 -12.34 -14.77 -2.84
N ALA A 28 -12.97 -14.18 -3.85
CA ALA A 28 -13.36 -14.91 -5.07
C ALA A 28 -12.14 -15.33 -5.91
N ILE A 29 -11.07 -14.53 -5.91
CA ILE A 29 -9.79 -14.86 -6.56
C ILE A 29 -9.08 -15.99 -5.80
N GLY A 30 -9.12 -15.97 -4.46
CA GLY A 30 -8.36 -16.89 -3.60
C GLY A 30 -6.94 -16.38 -3.39
N PRO A 31 -5.89 -17.19 -3.62
CA PRO A 31 -4.51 -16.72 -3.59
C PRO A 31 -4.29 -15.56 -4.56
N LEU A 32 -3.88 -14.40 -4.04
CA LEU A 32 -3.60 -13.22 -4.84
C LEU A 32 -2.26 -13.38 -5.60
N PRO A 33 -2.13 -12.81 -6.81
CA PRO A 33 -0.84 -12.76 -7.50
C PRO A 33 0.17 -11.94 -6.69
N GLN A 34 1.35 -12.50 -6.44
CA GLN A 34 2.42 -11.83 -5.69
C GLN A 34 3.50 -11.24 -6.61
N PRO A 35 4.02 -10.04 -6.31
CA PRO A 35 3.63 -9.15 -5.21
C PRO A 35 2.24 -8.52 -5.43
N PHE A 36 1.43 -8.40 -4.36
CA PHE A 36 0.19 -7.63 -4.38
C PHE A 36 0.35 -6.35 -3.53
N VAL A 37 0.61 -5.22 -4.19
CA VAL A 37 0.94 -3.95 -3.54
C VAL A 37 -0.20 -2.94 -3.70
N ILE A 38 -0.56 -2.25 -2.63
CA ILE A 38 -1.62 -1.23 -2.62
C ILE A 38 -1.03 0.05 -2.03
N PHE A 39 -0.89 1.07 -2.88
CA PHE A 39 -0.53 2.40 -2.42
C PHE A 39 -1.77 3.08 -1.84
N VAL A 40 -1.63 3.61 -0.62
CA VAL A 40 -2.70 4.31 0.09
C VAL A 40 -2.21 5.69 0.50
N SER A 41 -3.14 6.64 0.50
CA SER A 41 -2.92 7.97 1.06
C SER A 41 -4.01 8.22 2.07
N ARG A 42 -3.65 8.08 3.34
CA ARG A 42 -4.53 8.31 4.47
C ARG A 42 -4.91 9.78 4.53
N ARG A 43 -6.20 10.04 4.43
CA ARG A 43 -6.78 11.21 5.08
C ARG A 43 -6.79 10.95 6.59
N ASP A 44 -6.79 12.01 7.39
CA ASP A 44 -6.72 11.96 8.86
C ASP A 44 -7.40 10.71 9.45
N ARG A 45 -6.67 9.94 10.29
CA ARG A 45 -7.19 8.72 10.93
C ARG A 45 -8.51 8.96 11.65
N ALA A 46 -8.70 10.14 12.22
CA ALA A 46 -9.97 10.52 12.84
C ALA A 46 -11.11 10.52 11.81
N LEU A 47 -10.88 11.07 10.62
CA LEU A 47 -11.87 11.13 9.55
C LEU A 47 -12.21 9.74 8.99
N ALA A 48 -11.22 8.84 8.87
CA ALA A 48 -11.47 7.45 8.47
C ALA A 48 -12.36 6.71 9.49
N LEU A 49 -12.12 6.91 10.78
CA LEU A 49 -12.98 6.37 11.84
C LEU A 49 -14.39 7.01 11.82
N SER A 50 -14.48 8.33 11.58
CA SER A 50 -15.76 9.02 11.43
C SER A 50 -16.59 8.49 10.25
N ALA A 51 -15.94 8.17 9.12
CA ALA A 51 -16.62 7.57 7.98
C ALA A 51 -17.27 6.22 8.34
N ARG A 52 -16.57 5.38 9.12
CA ARG A 52 -17.11 4.11 9.62
C ARG A 52 -18.31 4.31 10.54
N LEU A 53 -18.25 5.27 11.47
CA LEU A 53 -19.35 5.57 12.40
C LEU A 53 -20.58 6.14 11.71
N THR A 54 -20.39 6.92 10.65
CA THR A 54 -21.48 7.54 9.86
C THR A 54 -22.05 6.59 8.80
N GLY A 55 -21.56 5.35 8.70
CA GLY A 55 -22.00 4.37 7.71
C GLY A 55 -21.53 4.67 6.28
N GLN A 56 -20.54 5.57 6.12
CA GLN A 56 -19.90 5.79 4.83
C GLN A 56 -19.03 4.58 4.48
N ARG A 57 -19.09 4.17 3.21
CA ARG A 57 -18.22 3.10 2.70
C ARG A 57 -16.78 3.59 2.65
N GLU A 58 -15.89 2.84 3.29
CA GLU A 58 -14.46 3.11 3.28
C GLU A 58 -13.86 2.68 1.93
N ARG A 59 -13.09 3.55 1.29
CA ARG A 59 -12.37 3.26 0.04
C ARG A 59 -11.02 2.64 0.33
N LEU A 60 -10.61 1.66 -0.48
CA LEU A 60 -9.35 0.93 -0.32
C LEU A 60 -8.13 1.87 -0.36
N GLY A 61 -8.10 2.86 -1.26
CA GLY A 61 -7.01 3.84 -1.33
C GLY A 61 -6.88 4.78 -0.13
N ASN A 62 -7.82 4.74 0.83
CA ASN A 62 -7.88 5.62 2.00
C ASN A 62 -7.98 4.85 3.33
N ILE A 63 -7.69 3.54 3.35
CA ILE A 63 -7.74 2.78 4.60
C ILE A 63 -6.70 3.29 5.60
N GLY A 64 -7.11 3.50 6.85
CA GLY A 64 -6.25 4.07 7.89
C GLY A 64 -5.40 3.05 8.67
N THR A 65 -5.59 1.76 8.40
CA THR A 65 -5.15 0.65 9.26
C THR A 65 -4.97 -0.65 8.43
N PRO A 66 -3.82 -1.36 8.52
CA PRO A 66 -3.61 -2.63 7.81
C PRO A 66 -4.57 -3.75 8.22
N GLU A 67 -5.15 -3.66 9.42
CA GLU A 67 -6.21 -4.52 9.94
C GLU A 67 -7.39 -4.68 8.96
N ALA A 68 -7.64 -3.66 8.13
CA ALA A 68 -8.72 -3.66 7.15
C ALA A 68 -8.54 -4.74 6.06
N VAL A 69 -7.30 -5.16 5.80
CA VAL A 69 -6.93 -6.12 4.75
C VAL A 69 -6.06 -7.27 5.27
N ALA A 70 -5.93 -7.41 6.60
CA ALA A 70 -5.08 -8.40 7.28
C ALA A 70 -5.40 -9.86 6.95
N GLU A 71 -6.59 -10.15 6.41
CA GLU A 71 -6.97 -11.46 5.87
C GLU A 71 -6.15 -11.85 4.63
N PHE A 72 -5.70 -10.88 3.83
CA PHE A 72 -5.04 -11.10 2.56
C PHE A 72 -3.53 -10.84 2.66
N ASP A 73 -2.77 -11.60 1.87
CA ASP A 73 -1.34 -11.39 1.68
C ASP A 73 -1.11 -10.19 0.76
N VAL A 74 -1.07 -8.99 1.35
CA VAL A 74 -0.95 -7.71 0.64
C VAL A 74 0.05 -6.80 1.33
N THR A 75 0.75 -5.99 0.52
CA THR A 75 1.63 -4.93 1.01
C THR A 75 0.96 -3.56 0.80
N LEU A 76 0.61 -2.89 1.89
CA LEU A 76 0.19 -1.50 1.89
C LEU A 76 1.41 -0.57 1.90
N VAL A 77 1.42 0.40 1.01
CA VAL A 77 2.43 1.45 0.97
C VAL A 77 1.75 2.79 1.26
N ASP A 78 1.94 3.29 2.47
CA ASP A 78 1.40 4.57 2.92
C ASP A 78 2.30 5.72 2.46
N VAL A 79 1.77 6.53 1.56
CA VAL A 79 2.44 7.71 0.97
C VAL A 79 1.90 9.04 1.50
N SER A 80 1.12 9.01 2.60
CA SER A 80 0.44 10.20 3.13
C SER A 80 1.40 11.35 3.46
N ALA A 81 2.61 11.03 3.93
CA ALA A 81 3.64 12.01 4.27
C ALA A 81 4.11 12.85 3.07
N PHE A 82 3.81 12.42 1.85
CA PHE A 82 4.17 13.11 0.61
C PHE A 82 2.98 13.91 0.02
N ALA A 83 1.78 13.80 0.60
CA ALA A 83 0.55 14.38 0.03
C ALA A 83 0.38 15.90 0.27
N GLY A 84 1.05 16.47 1.28
CA GLY A 84 0.86 17.86 1.72
C GLY A 84 1.44 18.95 0.80
N GLY A 85 2.24 18.61 -0.20
CA GLY A 85 2.98 19.57 -1.05
C GLY A 85 2.30 19.95 -2.38
N GLY A 86 0.98 19.77 -2.52
CA GLY A 86 0.25 20.11 -3.75
C GLY A 86 0.50 19.20 -4.97
N GLY A 87 1.29 18.13 -4.84
CA GLY A 87 1.76 17.29 -5.95
C GLY A 87 1.25 15.85 -6.02
N LEU A 88 0.45 15.37 -5.06
CA LEU A 88 -0.08 13.99 -5.07
C LEU A 88 -1.56 13.89 -5.43
N ASN A 89 -2.16 14.96 -5.95
CA ASN A 89 -3.61 15.01 -6.05
C ASN A 89 -4.20 13.98 -7.01
N HIS A 90 -3.41 13.43 -7.94
CA HIS A 90 -3.72 12.19 -8.68
C HIS A 90 -2.40 11.63 -9.23
N PHE A 91 -1.78 10.66 -8.55
CA PHE A 91 -0.61 9.87 -8.97
C PHE A 91 0.19 10.40 -10.18
N ALA A 92 1.10 11.33 -9.94
CA ALA A 92 2.18 11.54 -10.89
C ALA A 92 3.26 10.46 -10.69
N VAL A 93 2.90 9.18 -10.80
CA VAL A 93 3.89 8.08 -10.91
C VAL A 93 4.82 8.32 -12.10
N GLY A 94 4.37 9.10 -13.09
CA GLY A 94 5.20 9.58 -14.19
C GLY A 94 6.18 10.72 -13.87
N ASN A 95 5.97 11.51 -12.81
CA ASN A 95 6.77 12.73 -12.56
C ASN A 95 7.56 12.74 -11.24
N SER A 96 7.50 11.68 -10.42
CA SER A 96 8.38 11.55 -9.23
C SER A 96 9.44 10.46 -9.48
N PRO A 97 10.70 10.85 -9.73
CA PRO A 97 11.83 9.92 -9.84
C PRO A 97 11.99 9.00 -8.61
N GLU A 98 11.60 9.47 -7.43
CA GLU A 98 11.66 8.74 -6.18
C GLU A 98 10.66 7.59 -6.18
N LEU A 99 9.43 7.84 -6.64
CA LEU A 99 8.39 6.82 -6.74
C LEU A 99 8.72 5.79 -7.82
N ILE A 100 9.27 6.19 -8.95
CA ILE A 100 9.76 5.26 -9.99
C ILE A 100 10.86 4.35 -9.43
N ARG A 101 11.81 4.91 -8.68
CA ARG A 101 12.87 4.12 -8.01
C ARG A 101 12.32 3.15 -6.98
N LEU A 102 11.28 3.56 -6.22
CA LEU A 102 10.57 2.69 -5.31
C LEU A 102 9.90 1.53 -6.05
N LEU A 103 9.14 1.81 -7.11
CA LEU A 103 8.45 0.79 -7.92
C LEU A 103 9.42 -0.25 -8.48
N ASN A 104 10.58 0.18 -8.98
CA ASN A 104 11.62 -0.72 -9.48
C ASN A 104 12.21 -1.64 -8.40
N ARG A 105 12.10 -1.27 -7.12
CA ARG A 105 12.60 -2.06 -5.98
C ARG A 105 11.53 -2.87 -5.27
N LEU A 106 10.25 -2.69 -5.60
CA LEU A 106 9.15 -3.43 -4.95
C LEU A 106 9.32 -4.95 -5.00
N PRO A 107 9.78 -5.58 -6.10
CA PRO A 107 10.02 -7.02 -6.11
C PRO A 107 11.08 -7.46 -5.09
N GLU A 108 12.11 -6.65 -4.87
CA GLU A 108 13.17 -6.95 -3.88
C GLU A 108 12.64 -6.82 -2.46
N VAL A 109 11.81 -5.81 -2.23
CA VAL A 109 11.15 -5.52 -0.95
C VAL A 109 10.17 -6.64 -0.58
N ASP A 110 9.35 -7.08 -1.53
CA ASP A 110 8.38 -8.16 -1.33
C ASP A 110 9.08 -9.50 -1.05
N ASN A 111 10.13 -9.84 -1.80
CA ASN A 111 10.93 -11.03 -1.52
C ASN A 111 11.62 -10.97 -0.14
N ALA A 112 12.03 -9.78 0.31
CA ALA A 112 12.56 -9.59 1.65
C ALA A 112 11.49 -9.85 2.73
N PHE A 113 10.25 -9.40 2.51
CA PHE A 113 9.13 -9.66 3.42
C PHE A 113 8.72 -11.14 3.45
N GLN A 114 8.59 -11.80 2.30
CA GLN A 114 8.18 -13.21 2.22
C GLN A 114 9.22 -14.19 2.77
N SER A 115 10.52 -13.86 2.67
CA SER A 115 11.58 -14.77 3.13
C SER A 115 11.78 -14.80 4.65
N GLY A 116 10.96 -14.09 5.44
CA GLY A 116 11.08 -14.01 6.90
C GLY A 116 12.40 -13.40 7.38
N ARG A 117 13.19 -12.83 6.45
CA ARG A 117 14.46 -12.19 6.76
C ARG A 117 14.14 -10.79 7.24
N SER A 118 14.52 -10.52 8.50
CA SER A 118 14.47 -9.20 9.11
C SER A 118 14.85 -8.14 8.08
N VAL A 119 13.86 -7.30 7.75
CA VAL A 119 13.97 -6.31 6.70
C VAL A 119 15.14 -5.41 7.05
N ARG A 120 16.13 -5.34 6.15
CA ARG A 120 17.32 -4.53 6.40
C ARG A 120 16.89 -3.07 6.56
N PRO A 121 17.18 -2.42 7.71
CA PRO A 121 17.01 -0.98 7.84
C PRO A 121 17.75 -0.29 6.69
N GLY A 122 17.05 0.53 5.90
CA GLY A 122 17.62 1.28 4.78
C GLY A 122 17.24 0.84 3.36
N LEU A 123 16.45 -0.23 3.18
CA LEU A 123 15.95 -0.60 1.84
C LEU A 123 14.92 0.42 1.31
N LEU A 124 14.03 0.89 2.19
CA LEU A 124 13.04 1.94 1.95
C LEU A 124 13.11 3.01 3.04
N PRO A 125 12.99 4.31 2.72
CA PRO A 125 12.88 5.35 3.72
C PRO A 125 11.50 5.29 4.38
N GLY A 126 11.41 4.71 5.58
CA GLY A 126 10.13 4.56 6.24
C GLY A 126 10.10 3.59 7.41
N THR A 127 8.90 3.41 7.97
CA THR A 127 8.58 2.45 9.03
C THR A 127 7.83 1.27 8.45
N ILE A 128 8.14 0.04 8.86
CA ILE A 128 7.45 -1.17 8.42
C ILE A 128 6.73 -1.81 9.61
N MET A 129 5.48 -2.21 9.40
CA MET A 129 4.63 -2.89 10.39
C MET A 129 3.88 -4.03 9.70
N SER A 130 3.72 -5.19 10.35
CA SER A 130 2.92 -6.28 9.80
C SER A 130 1.80 -6.67 10.78
N VAL A 131 0.61 -6.92 10.23
CA VAL A 131 -0.58 -7.34 10.96
C VAL A 131 -1.19 -8.54 10.24
N GLN A 132 -1.06 -9.72 10.85
CA GLN A 132 -1.39 -11.02 10.23
C GLN A 132 -0.70 -11.17 8.87
N ASN A 133 -1.46 -11.23 7.77
CA ASN A 133 -0.94 -11.39 6.41
C ASN A 133 -0.68 -10.04 5.71
N ALA A 134 -1.16 -8.93 6.26
CA ALA A 134 -0.94 -7.61 5.68
C ALA A 134 0.36 -7.00 6.20
N THR A 135 1.18 -6.51 5.29
CA THR A 135 2.35 -5.68 5.61
C THR A 135 2.06 -4.23 5.26
N GLU A 136 2.46 -3.30 6.11
CA GLU A 136 2.36 -1.87 5.89
C GLU A 136 3.75 -1.24 5.91
N VAL A 137 4.01 -0.40 4.90
CA VAL A 137 5.21 0.40 4.75
C VAL A 137 4.81 1.87 4.75
N ILE A 138 5.14 2.58 5.83
CA ILE A 138 4.91 4.03 5.95
C ILE A 138 6.13 4.75 5.44
N LEU A 139 6.04 5.37 4.27
CA LEU A 139 7.15 6.11 3.70
C LEU A 139 7.32 7.44 4.43
N SER A 140 8.58 7.83 4.64
CA SER A 140 8.96 9.13 5.19
C SER A 140 9.79 9.90 4.18
N PRO A 141 9.56 11.22 4.00
CA PRO A 141 10.44 12.05 3.18
C PRO A 141 11.87 11.94 3.70
N LEU A 142 12.81 11.68 2.79
CA LEU A 142 14.23 11.84 3.10
C LEU A 142 14.46 13.32 3.37
N VAL A 143 14.76 13.68 4.63
CA VAL A 143 15.22 15.02 4.95
C VAL A 143 16.49 15.25 4.14
N GLN A 144 16.44 16.11 3.12
CA GLN A 144 17.65 16.66 2.53
C GLN A 144 18.31 17.49 3.63
N ILE A 145 19.37 16.92 4.22
CA ILE A 145 20.33 17.70 5.00
C ILE A 145 20.95 18.68 4.01
N ALA A 146 20.41 19.89 3.96
CA ALA A 146 21.03 21.00 3.25
C ALA A 146 22.33 21.34 3.99
N ASN A 147 23.45 21.18 3.29
CA ASN A 147 24.76 21.70 3.70
C ASN A 147 24.90 23.16 3.27
#